data_AF-A0A0N8HH60-F1
#
_entry.id   AF-A0A0N8HH60-F1
#
_cell.length_a   1.000
_cell.length_b   1.000
_cell.length_c   1.000
_cell.angle_alpha   90.00
_cell.angle_beta   90.00
_cell.angle_gamma   90.00
#
_symmetry.space_group_name_H-M   'P 1'
#
loop_
_entity.id
_entity.type
_entity.pdbx_description
1 polymer ?
#
loop_
_entity_poly.entity_id
_entity_poly.type
_entity_poly.pdbx_seq_one_letter_code
_entity_poly.pdbx_strand_id
1 'polypeptide(L)'
;SLMTQAGPEIGVASTKAFTTQLTALMLLTLALGRVRGLDETVQAEVVTALRGLPRLVERVLALDPAIEALSMAFAEKHHALFLGRGAHFPIALEGALKLKEISYIHAEAYPAGELKHGPLALVDSDMPVISVAPNDELLDKLKSNLQEVRARGGELFVFADEGVGLEAADGIHVLHLPRVHEALAPILYT
;
A
#
# COMPACT_ATOMS: atom_id res chain seq x y z
N SER A 1 3.29 25.14 15.60
CA SER A 1 2.29 24.14 15.17
C SER A 1 2.87 23.34 14.02
N LEU A 2 2.50 22.05 13.89
CA LEU A 2 2.88 21.22 12.75
C LEU A 2 1.71 21.24 11.74
N MET A 3 1.82 22.06 10.70
CA MET A 3 0.81 22.17 9.64
C MET A 3 1.25 21.33 8.44
N THR A 4 0.33 20.55 7.85
CA THR A 4 0.64 19.63 6.73
C THR A 4 0.84 20.33 5.40
N GLN A 5 0.36 21.56 5.23
CA GLN A 5 0.50 22.37 4.02
C GLN A 5 -0.08 21.72 2.74
N ALA A 6 -1.09 20.84 2.86
CA ALA A 6 -1.75 20.19 1.71
C ALA A 6 -2.63 21.14 0.87
N GLY A 7 -2.96 22.32 1.39
CA GLY A 7 -3.98 23.20 0.83
C GLY A 7 -5.41 22.64 0.96
N PRO A 8 -6.43 23.32 0.41
CA PRO A 8 -7.82 22.89 0.51
C PRO A 8 -8.08 21.54 -0.16
N GLU A 9 -8.80 20.62 0.51
CA GLU A 9 -9.23 19.33 -0.04
C GLU A 9 -10.76 19.36 -0.18
N ILE A 10 -11.26 19.22 -1.41
CA ILE A 10 -12.70 19.34 -1.73
C ILE A 10 -13.37 17.96 -1.86
N GLY A 11 -12.59 16.95 -2.25
CA GLY A 11 -13.07 15.58 -2.34
C GLY A 11 -13.53 15.05 -0.98
N VAL A 12 -14.58 14.24 -0.99
CA VAL A 12 -15.11 13.60 0.23
C VAL A 12 -14.08 12.60 0.78
N ALA A 13 -13.53 11.77 -0.10
CA ALA A 13 -12.45 10.86 0.23
C ALA A 13 -11.12 11.63 0.33
N SER A 14 -10.50 11.59 1.52
CA SER A 14 -9.20 12.23 1.73
C SER A 14 -8.08 11.54 0.95
N THR A 15 -7.16 12.31 0.37
CA THR A 15 -6.04 11.80 -0.44
C THR A 15 -4.73 12.48 -0.04
N LYS A 16 -4.52 13.72 -0.49
CA LYS A 16 -3.33 14.51 -0.16
C LYS A 16 -3.23 14.84 1.33
N ALA A 17 -4.36 14.97 2.04
CA ALA A 17 -4.28 15.19 3.47
C ALA A 17 -3.72 13.96 4.19
N PHE A 18 -4.09 12.73 3.78
CA PHE A 18 -3.53 11.51 4.35
C PHE A 18 -2.01 11.39 4.12
N THR A 19 -1.53 11.55 2.89
CA THR A 19 -0.09 11.43 2.59
C THR A 19 0.75 12.54 3.23
N THR A 20 0.23 13.77 3.33
CA THR A 20 0.91 14.86 4.04
C THR A 20 0.85 14.69 5.57
N GLN A 21 -0.18 14.05 6.13
CA GLN A 21 -0.22 13.65 7.53
C GLN A 21 0.87 12.63 7.84
N LEU A 22 1.03 11.58 7.01
CA LEU A 22 2.11 10.61 7.18
C LEU A 22 3.49 11.27 7.07
N THR A 23 3.66 12.21 6.13
CA THR A 23 4.89 12.99 6.01
C THR A 23 5.17 13.81 7.28
N ALA A 24 4.15 14.47 7.83
CA ALA A 24 4.28 15.23 9.07
C ALA A 24 4.62 14.33 10.28
N LEU A 25 4.00 13.15 10.37
CA LEU A 25 4.31 12.15 11.40
C LEU A 25 5.74 11.60 11.27
N MET A 26 6.25 11.43 10.05
CA MET A 26 7.64 11.05 9.82
C MET A 26 8.60 12.14 10.30
N LEU A 27 8.34 13.41 9.98
CA LEU A 27 9.14 14.54 10.45
C LEU A 27 9.13 14.65 11.99
N LEU A 28 7.98 14.41 12.61
CA LEU A 28 7.86 14.36 14.07
C LEU A 28 8.68 13.18 14.65
N THR A 29 8.59 12.00 14.04
CA THR A 29 9.35 10.81 14.43
C THR A 29 10.86 11.08 14.38
N LEU A 30 11.36 11.70 13.31
CA LEU A 30 12.77 12.08 13.18
C LEU A 30 13.19 13.12 14.23
N ALA A 31 12.35 14.12 14.49
CA ALA A 31 12.64 15.13 15.51
C ALA A 31 12.73 14.52 16.92
N LEU A 32 11.82 13.62 17.27
CA LEU A 32 11.85 12.88 18.53
C LEU A 32 13.05 11.91 18.61
N GLY A 33 13.34 11.23 17.50
CA GLY A 33 14.51 10.37 17.37
C GLY A 33 15.80 11.13 17.66
N ARG A 34 15.99 12.30 17.07
CA ARG A 34 17.15 13.17 17.31
C ARG A 34 17.36 13.48 18.79
N VAL A 35 16.29 13.85 19.50
CA VAL A 35 16.34 14.15 20.94
C VAL A 35 16.68 12.89 21.76
N ARG A 36 16.33 11.71 21.26
CA ARG A 36 16.59 10.40 21.90
C ARG A 36 17.92 9.75 21.46
N GLY A 37 18.76 10.45 20.68
CA GLY A 37 20.04 9.93 20.23
C GLY A 37 19.96 9.00 19.02
N LEU A 38 18.97 9.20 18.12
CA LEU A 38 18.98 8.58 16.79
C LEU A 38 20.28 8.95 16.07
N ASP A 39 20.89 7.96 15.44
CA ASP A 39 22.12 8.14 14.68
C ASP A 39 21.94 9.18 13.56
N GLU A 40 22.91 10.09 13.44
CA GLU A 40 22.83 11.20 12.49
C GLU A 40 22.85 10.72 11.03
N THR A 41 23.50 9.58 10.74
CA THR A 41 23.53 9.01 9.39
C THR A 41 22.15 8.48 9.00
N VAL A 42 21.50 7.72 9.88
CA VAL A 42 20.13 7.23 9.68
C VAL A 42 19.16 8.40 9.49
N GLN A 43 19.28 9.45 10.32
CA GLN A 43 18.44 10.64 10.16
C GLN A 43 18.68 11.32 8.81
N ALA A 44 19.94 11.46 8.38
CA ALA A 44 20.29 12.09 7.11
C ALA A 44 19.79 11.28 5.90
N GLU A 45 19.82 9.96 5.97
CA GLU A 45 19.29 9.05 4.95
C GLU A 45 17.78 9.25 4.76
N VAL A 46 16.99 9.19 5.85
CA VAL A 46 15.53 9.37 5.76
C VAL A 46 15.17 10.77 5.29
N VAL A 47 15.86 11.81 5.75
CA VAL A 47 15.63 13.19 5.29
C VAL A 47 15.95 13.34 3.79
N THR A 48 17.01 12.69 3.31
CA THR A 48 17.34 12.68 1.88
C THR A 48 16.27 11.96 1.07
N ALA A 49 15.78 10.83 1.56
CA ALA A 49 14.68 10.10 0.94
C ALA A 49 13.38 10.93 0.90
N LEU A 50 13.05 11.68 1.98
CA LEU A 50 11.88 12.57 2.03
C LEU A 50 11.95 13.66 0.95
N ARG A 51 13.14 14.22 0.70
CA ARG A 51 13.33 15.20 -0.39
C ARG A 51 13.13 14.59 -1.77
N GLY A 52 13.46 13.30 -1.92
CA GLY A 52 13.27 12.55 -3.17
C GLY A 52 11.85 12.03 -3.38
N LEU A 53 11.03 11.96 -2.32
CA LEU A 53 9.70 11.36 -2.34
C LEU A 53 8.75 11.98 -3.38
N PRO A 54 8.67 13.32 -3.58
CA PRO A 54 7.78 13.89 -4.59
C PRO A 54 8.01 13.35 -6.00
N ARG A 55 9.28 13.17 -6.40
CA ARG A 55 9.64 12.60 -7.71
C ARG A 55 9.25 11.12 -7.82
N LEU A 56 9.28 10.37 -6.71
CA LEU A 56 8.80 8.98 -6.70
C LEU A 56 7.27 8.94 -6.81
N VAL A 57 6.56 9.85 -6.15
CA VAL A 57 5.11 10.00 -6.30
C VAL A 57 4.74 10.33 -7.75
N GLU A 58 5.47 11.22 -8.43
CA GLU A 58 5.26 11.48 -9.87
C GLU A 58 5.41 10.20 -10.72
N ARG A 59 6.39 9.34 -10.41
CA ARG A 59 6.54 8.04 -11.09
C ARG A 59 5.38 7.09 -10.83
N VAL A 60 4.85 7.06 -9.60
CA VAL A 60 3.67 6.25 -9.26
C VAL A 60 2.42 6.79 -9.96
N LEU A 61 2.23 8.11 -10.01
CA LEU A 61 1.13 8.73 -10.74
C LEU A 61 1.19 8.44 -12.25
N ALA A 62 2.36 8.20 -12.82
CA ALA A 62 2.50 7.77 -14.21
C ALA A 62 2.00 6.33 -14.46
N LEU A 63 1.68 5.55 -13.42
CA LEU A 63 1.05 4.23 -13.53
C LEU A 63 -0.47 4.31 -13.74
N ASP A 64 -1.06 5.51 -13.73
CA ASP A 64 -2.50 5.75 -13.87
C ASP A 64 -3.16 4.96 -15.02
N PRO A 65 -2.62 4.92 -16.27
CA PRO A 65 -3.23 4.13 -17.34
C PRO A 65 -3.24 2.62 -17.08
N ALA A 66 -2.24 2.10 -16.37
CA ALA A 66 -2.17 0.68 -16.03
C ALA A 66 -3.14 0.34 -14.89
N ILE A 67 -3.29 1.23 -13.92
CA ILE A 67 -4.28 1.10 -12.83
C ILE A 67 -5.70 1.21 -13.39
N GLU A 68 -5.95 2.11 -14.35
CA GLU A 68 -7.22 2.22 -15.06
C GLU A 68 -7.58 0.90 -15.75
N ALA A 69 -6.63 0.29 -16.47
CA ALA A 69 -6.84 -1.02 -17.10
C ALA A 69 -7.15 -2.13 -16.07
N LEU A 70 -6.45 -2.17 -14.93
CA LEU A 70 -6.73 -3.13 -13.85
C LEU A 70 -8.09 -2.91 -13.21
N SER A 71 -8.53 -1.65 -13.09
CA SER A 71 -9.79 -1.31 -12.45
C SER A 71 -11.01 -1.93 -13.15
N MET A 72 -10.88 -2.25 -14.44
CA MET A 72 -11.93 -2.92 -15.21
C MET A 72 -12.28 -4.31 -14.64
N ALA A 73 -11.33 -4.99 -13.98
CA ALA A 73 -11.60 -6.28 -13.32
C ALA A 73 -12.53 -6.16 -12.11
N PHE A 74 -12.73 -4.93 -11.58
CA PHE A 74 -13.57 -4.65 -10.43
C PHE A 74 -14.99 -4.21 -10.79
N ALA A 75 -15.29 -3.96 -12.08
CA ALA A 75 -16.54 -3.34 -12.52
C ALA A 75 -17.81 -4.09 -12.07
N GLU A 76 -17.77 -5.43 -12.09
CA GLU A 76 -18.89 -6.30 -11.71
C GLU A 76 -18.67 -6.96 -10.33
N LYS A 77 -17.70 -6.47 -9.55
CA LYS A 77 -17.37 -7.03 -8.24
C LYS A 77 -18.10 -6.30 -7.13
N HIS A 78 -18.61 -7.06 -6.17
CA HIS A 78 -19.29 -6.51 -4.99
C HIS A 78 -18.45 -6.57 -3.72
N HIS A 79 -17.36 -7.33 -3.75
CA HIS A 79 -16.46 -7.54 -2.62
C HIS A 79 -15.01 -7.38 -3.06
N ALA A 80 -14.14 -6.97 -2.13
CA ALA A 80 -12.70 -6.96 -2.32
C ALA A 80 -11.98 -7.14 -0.98
N LEU A 81 -10.83 -7.80 -0.99
CA LEU A 81 -9.95 -7.89 0.17
C LEU A 81 -8.66 -7.12 -0.06
N PHE A 82 -8.22 -6.37 0.94
CA PHE A 82 -6.93 -5.70 0.95
C PHE A 82 -6.00 -6.35 1.98
N LEU A 83 -4.77 -6.65 1.57
CA LEU A 83 -3.79 -7.33 2.41
C LEU A 83 -2.53 -6.50 2.55
N GLY A 84 -2.13 -6.27 3.80
CA GLY A 84 -0.87 -5.63 4.16
C GLY A 84 -0.23 -6.30 5.36
N ARG A 85 1.05 -6.01 5.57
CA ARG A 85 1.83 -6.55 6.70
C ARG A 85 2.69 -5.47 7.33
N GLY A 86 2.89 -5.53 8.65
CA GLY A 86 3.66 -4.52 9.37
C GLY A 86 3.11 -3.11 9.14
N ALA A 87 3.99 -2.19 8.74
CA ALA A 87 3.64 -0.79 8.43
C ALA A 87 2.66 -0.63 7.25
N HIS A 88 2.47 -1.69 6.44
CA HIS A 88 1.59 -1.68 5.28
C HIS A 88 0.17 -2.18 5.58
N PHE A 89 -0.12 -2.75 6.75
CA PHE A 89 -1.50 -3.08 7.11
C PHE A 89 -2.41 -1.83 7.20
N PRO A 90 -1.97 -0.71 7.83
CA PRO A 90 -2.71 0.55 7.76
C PRO A 90 -2.93 1.09 6.34
N ILE A 91 -2.02 0.79 5.41
CA ILE A 91 -2.17 1.20 4.00
C ILE A 91 -3.23 0.34 3.31
N ALA A 92 -3.27 -0.97 3.60
CA ALA A 92 -4.36 -1.83 3.16
C ALA A 92 -5.72 -1.36 3.71
N LEU A 93 -5.77 -0.91 4.96
CA LEU A 93 -6.98 -0.32 5.57
C LEU A 93 -7.42 0.95 4.83
N GLU A 94 -6.50 1.86 4.52
CA GLU A 94 -6.81 3.07 3.75
C GLU A 94 -7.31 2.72 2.35
N GLY A 95 -6.65 1.79 1.64
CA GLY A 95 -7.08 1.33 0.32
C GLY A 95 -8.50 0.74 0.31
N ALA A 96 -8.81 -0.14 1.26
CA ALA A 96 -10.15 -0.68 1.43
C ALA A 96 -11.18 0.42 1.75
N LEU A 97 -10.80 1.39 2.59
CA LEU A 97 -11.66 2.53 2.90
C LEU A 97 -11.96 3.35 1.65
N LYS A 98 -10.93 3.70 0.85
CA LYS A 98 -11.10 4.49 -0.39
C LYS A 98 -11.99 3.78 -1.38
N LEU A 99 -11.74 2.48 -1.63
CA LEU A 99 -12.55 1.71 -2.57
C LEU A 99 -14.02 1.70 -2.12
N LYS A 100 -14.27 1.42 -0.84
CA LYS A 100 -15.63 1.40 -0.27
C LYS A 100 -16.34 2.76 -0.32
N GLU A 101 -15.63 3.85 -0.05
CA GLU A 101 -16.21 5.21 0.02
C GLU A 101 -16.75 5.70 -1.34
N ILE A 102 -16.06 5.40 -2.44
CA ILE A 102 -16.36 6.00 -3.74
C ILE A 102 -16.97 5.03 -4.77
N SER A 103 -16.73 3.72 -4.62
CA SER A 103 -17.27 2.71 -5.54
C SER A 103 -18.44 1.92 -4.95
N TYR A 104 -18.65 2.00 -3.63
CA TYR A 104 -19.62 1.18 -2.88
C TYR A 104 -19.35 -0.33 -2.90
N ILE A 105 -18.22 -0.78 -3.45
CA ILE A 105 -17.73 -2.17 -3.29
C ILE A 105 -17.50 -2.43 -1.81
N HIS A 106 -17.96 -3.57 -1.31
CA HIS A 106 -17.69 -3.99 0.04
C HIS A 106 -16.23 -4.44 0.17
N ALA A 107 -15.36 -3.47 0.44
CA ALA A 107 -13.95 -3.69 0.64
C ALA A 107 -13.60 -3.78 2.14
N GLU A 108 -12.85 -4.83 2.50
CA GLU A 108 -12.30 -5.06 3.83
C GLU A 108 -10.78 -5.24 3.76
N ALA A 109 -10.07 -4.85 4.82
CA ALA A 109 -8.62 -5.08 4.91
C ALA A 109 -8.28 -5.99 6.08
N TYR A 110 -7.32 -6.88 5.85
CA TYR A 110 -6.82 -7.81 6.86
C TYR A 110 -5.30 -7.76 6.93
N PRO A 111 -4.72 -7.95 8.13
CA PRO A 111 -3.31 -8.28 8.23
C PRO A 111 -3.09 -9.60 7.50
N ALA A 112 -2.13 -9.66 6.57
CA ALA A 112 -1.94 -10.83 5.71
C ALA A 112 -1.73 -12.15 6.50
N GLY A 113 -1.10 -12.06 7.68
CA GLY A 113 -0.88 -13.21 8.57
C GLY A 113 -2.15 -13.80 9.19
N GLU A 114 -3.25 -13.04 9.24
CA GLU A 114 -4.49 -13.43 9.92
C GLU A 114 -5.50 -14.11 8.98
N LEU A 115 -5.19 -14.24 7.70
CA LEU A 115 -6.09 -14.84 6.69
C LEU A 115 -6.62 -16.21 7.11
N LYS A 116 -5.76 -17.06 7.68
CA LYS A 116 -6.11 -18.44 8.08
C LYS A 116 -7.11 -18.51 9.23
N HIS A 117 -7.33 -17.41 9.96
CA HIS A 117 -8.17 -17.39 11.14
C HIS A 117 -9.64 -17.05 10.84
N GLY A 118 -10.04 -17.04 9.57
CA GLY A 118 -11.42 -16.81 9.14
C GLY A 118 -11.54 -16.22 7.73
N PRO A 119 -10.86 -15.10 7.42
CA PRO A 119 -11.05 -14.36 6.16
C PRO A 119 -10.82 -15.18 4.90
N LEU A 120 -9.93 -16.17 4.95
CA LEU A 120 -9.66 -17.06 3.82
C LEU A 120 -10.88 -17.90 3.40
N ALA A 121 -11.91 -18.03 4.25
CA ALA A 121 -13.18 -18.66 3.91
C ALA A 121 -14.03 -17.81 2.94
N LEU A 122 -13.75 -16.52 2.81
CA LEU A 122 -14.42 -15.60 1.88
C LEU A 122 -13.78 -15.58 0.48
N VAL A 123 -12.65 -16.25 0.30
CA VAL A 123 -11.90 -16.23 -0.96
C VAL A 123 -12.41 -17.31 -1.90
N ASP A 124 -12.84 -16.87 -3.09
CA ASP A 124 -13.19 -17.69 -4.25
C ASP A 124 -12.76 -16.96 -5.55
N SER A 125 -13.17 -17.48 -6.72
CA SER A 125 -12.88 -16.88 -8.03
C SER A 125 -13.49 -15.51 -8.26
N ASP A 126 -14.47 -15.11 -7.45
CA ASP A 126 -15.13 -13.82 -7.57
C ASP A 126 -14.55 -12.76 -6.65
N MET A 127 -13.70 -13.13 -5.68
CA MET A 127 -13.09 -12.23 -4.72
C MET A 127 -11.74 -11.67 -5.22
N PRO A 128 -11.68 -10.40 -5.70
CA PRO A 128 -10.41 -9.76 -5.96
C PRO A 128 -9.68 -9.44 -4.65
N VAL A 129 -8.38 -9.70 -4.63
CA VAL A 129 -7.51 -9.49 -3.47
C VAL A 129 -6.35 -8.58 -3.85
N ILE A 130 -6.38 -7.36 -3.32
CA ILE A 130 -5.35 -6.35 -3.50
C ILE A 130 -4.28 -6.53 -2.41
N SER A 131 -3.00 -6.47 -2.77
CA SER A 131 -1.93 -6.49 -1.78
C SER A 131 -0.78 -5.58 -2.14
N VAL A 132 -0.16 -5.01 -1.10
CA VAL A 132 1.08 -4.23 -1.20
C VAL A 132 2.26 -5.10 -0.76
N ALA A 133 3.27 -5.20 -1.63
CA ALA A 133 4.43 -6.07 -1.47
C ALA A 133 5.75 -5.27 -1.56
N PRO A 134 6.12 -4.53 -0.49
CA PRO A 134 7.41 -3.86 -0.41
C PRO A 134 8.57 -4.86 -0.38
N ASN A 135 9.78 -4.38 -0.67
CA ASN A 135 11.00 -5.16 -0.54
C ASN A 135 11.53 -5.13 0.90
N ASP A 136 10.84 -5.80 1.83
CA ASP A 136 11.18 -5.88 3.25
C ASP A 136 11.39 -7.33 3.74
N GLU A 137 11.74 -7.48 5.02
CA GLU A 137 11.94 -8.80 5.66
C GLU A 137 10.68 -9.67 5.74
N LEU A 138 9.49 -9.10 5.46
CA LEU A 138 8.20 -9.75 5.55
C LEU A 138 7.71 -10.27 4.19
N LEU A 139 8.43 -9.97 3.10
CA LEU A 139 8.08 -10.34 1.73
C LEU A 139 7.83 -11.84 1.54
N ASP A 140 8.71 -12.71 2.05
CA ASP A 140 8.55 -14.16 1.87
C ASP A 140 7.30 -14.69 2.58
N LYS A 141 6.99 -14.13 3.76
CA LYS A 141 5.77 -14.46 4.50
C LYS A 141 4.53 -13.95 3.76
N LEU A 142 4.59 -12.74 3.20
CA LEU A 142 3.53 -12.20 2.35
C LEU A 142 3.30 -13.09 1.12
N LYS A 143 4.36 -13.47 0.39
CA LYS A 143 4.27 -14.39 -0.75
C LYS A 143 3.58 -15.70 -0.37
N SER A 144 3.91 -16.28 0.79
CA SER A 144 3.20 -17.46 1.30
C SER A 144 1.70 -17.21 1.50
N ASN A 145 1.31 -16.06 2.03
CA ASN A 145 -0.11 -15.71 2.20
C ASN A 145 -0.83 -15.51 0.85
N LEU A 146 -0.18 -14.89 -0.13
CA LEU A 146 -0.74 -14.72 -1.48
C LEU A 146 -0.94 -16.08 -2.17
N GLN A 147 -0.01 -17.03 -1.97
CA GLN A 147 -0.18 -18.39 -2.50
C GLN A 147 -1.41 -19.10 -1.94
N GLU A 148 -1.75 -18.87 -0.67
CA GLU A 148 -2.93 -19.46 -0.03
C GLU A 148 -4.24 -18.89 -0.60
N VAL A 149 -4.26 -17.59 -0.92
CA VAL A 149 -5.38 -16.94 -1.61
C VAL A 149 -5.56 -17.52 -3.01
N ARG A 150 -4.47 -17.60 -3.79
CA ARG A 150 -4.49 -18.16 -5.14
C ARG A 150 -4.94 -19.61 -5.17
N ALA A 151 -4.52 -20.42 -4.20
CA ALA A 151 -4.92 -21.83 -4.10
C ALA A 151 -6.44 -22.02 -3.92
N ARG A 152 -7.18 -20.96 -3.58
CA ARG A 152 -8.64 -20.94 -3.47
C ARG A 152 -9.35 -20.27 -4.64
N GLY A 153 -8.61 -19.91 -5.68
CA GLY A 153 -9.14 -19.25 -6.87
C GLY A 153 -9.18 -17.73 -6.79
N GLY A 154 -8.74 -17.13 -5.69
CA GLY A 154 -8.73 -15.67 -5.54
C GLY A 154 -7.85 -15.00 -6.59
N GLU A 155 -8.36 -13.92 -7.19
CA GLU A 155 -7.64 -13.12 -8.18
C GLU A 155 -6.79 -12.07 -7.48
N LEU A 156 -5.48 -12.09 -7.71
CA LEU A 156 -4.51 -11.27 -6.98
C LEU A 156 -4.12 -10.02 -7.78
N PHE A 157 -4.16 -8.86 -7.13
CA PHE A 157 -3.69 -7.58 -7.65
C PHE A 157 -2.58 -7.05 -6.74
N VAL A 158 -1.32 -7.24 -7.16
CA VAL A 158 -0.15 -7.00 -6.31
C VAL A 158 0.59 -5.75 -6.74
N PHE A 159 0.66 -4.77 -5.86
CA PHE A 159 1.53 -3.60 -6.01
C PHE A 159 2.86 -3.92 -5.34
N ALA A 160 3.89 -4.20 -6.12
CA ALA A 160 5.16 -4.73 -5.64
C ALA A 160 6.32 -3.76 -5.90
N ASP A 161 7.38 -3.80 -5.07
CA ASP A 161 8.60 -3.05 -5.36
C ASP A 161 9.26 -3.56 -6.66
N GLU A 162 9.84 -2.67 -7.47
CA GLU A 162 10.53 -3.04 -8.72
C GLU A 162 11.74 -3.98 -8.50
N GLY A 163 12.31 -3.99 -7.30
CA GLY A 163 13.38 -4.92 -6.90
C GLY A 163 12.89 -6.28 -6.42
N VAL A 164 11.57 -6.48 -6.29
CA VAL A 164 10.97 -7.77 -5.92
C VAL A 164 10.71 -8.57 -7.18
N GLY A 165 11.36 -9.74 -7.28
CA GLY A 165 11.11 -10.72 -8.36
C GLY A 165 9.78 -11.44 -8.19
N LEU A 166 8.67 -10.69 -8.17
CA LEU A 166 7.31 -11.20 -8.21
C LEU A 166 6.74 -10.86 -9.58
N GLU A 167 6.43 -11.88 -10.35
CA GLU A 167 6.03 -11.77 -11.75
C GLU A 167 4.53 -12.02 -11.90
N ALA A 168 3.95 -11.44 -12.95
CA ALA A 168 2.58 -11.76 -13.35
C ALA A 168 2.45 -13.25 -13.72
N ALA A 169 1.31 -13.83 -13.37
CA ALA A 169 0.99 -15.22 -13.65
C ALA A 169 -0.53 -15.37 -13.78
N ASP A 170 -1.00 -16.58 -14.09
CA ASP A 170 -2.44 -16.85 -14.09
C ASP A 170 -3.05 -16.54 -12.71
N GLY A 171 -4.07 -15.68 -12.71
CA GLY A 171 -4.71 -15.15 -11.50
C GLY A 171 -3.83 -14.20 -10.65
N ILE A 172 -2.68 -13.74 -11.16
CA ILE A 172 -1.80 -12.77 -10.48
C ILE A 172 -1.45 -11.62 -11.42
N HIS A 173 -2.01 -10.45 -11.12
CA HIS A 173 -1.67 -9.18 -11.74
C HIS A 173 -0.64 -8.45 -10.87
N VAL A 174 0.37 -7.86 -11.50
CA VAL A 174 1.47 -7.20 -10.77
C VAL A 174 1.73 -5.83 -11.37
N LEU A 175 1.77 -4.81 -10.52
CA LEU A 175 2.28 -3.48 -10.85
C LEU A 175 3.51 -3.19 -10.02
N HIS A 176 4.61 -2.89 -10.71
CA HIS A 176 5.86 -2.55 -10.05
C HIS A 176 5.92 -1.05 -9.72
N LEU A 177 6.12 -0.77 -8.43
CA LEU A 177 6.34 0.55 -7.89
C LEU A 177 7.84 0.85 -7.80
N PRO A 178 8.21 2.13 -7.93
CA PRO A 178 9.61 2.52 -7.86
C PRO A 178 10.17 2.29 -6.45
N ARG A 179 11.44 1.91 -6.37
CA ARG A 179 12.08 1.67 -5.08
C ARG A 179 12.12 2.95 -4.24
N VAL A 180 11.82 2.78 -2.95
CA VAL A 180 11.83 3.86 -1.95
C VAL A 180 12.47 3.39 -0.65
N HIS A 181 12.93 4.34 0.15
CA HIS A 181 13.38 4.04 1.52
C HIS A 181 12.24 3.41 2.32
N GLU A 182 12.52 2.31 3.03
CA GLU A 182 11.52 1.49 3.74
C GLU A 182 10.60 2.33 4.64
N ALA A 183 11.17 3.23 5.45
CA ALA A 183 10.41 4.15 6.31
C ALA A 183 9.37 5.01 5.57
N LEU A 184 9.54 5.26 4.27
CA LEU A 184 8.63 6.07 3.45
C LEU A 184 7.75 5.23 2.52
N ALA A 185 7.99 3.92 2.44
CA ALA A 185 7.20 3.01 1.61
C ALA A 185 5.70 3.10 1.91
N PRO A 186 5.21 3.18 3.17
CA PRO A 186 3.78 3.34 3.43
C PRO A 186 3.15 4.56 2.73
N ILE A 187 3.89 5.67 2.60
CA ILE A 187 3.39 6.88 1.93
C ILE A 187 3.29 6.66 0.41
N LEU A 188 4.27 5.99 -0.18
CA LEU A 188 4.33 5.76 -1.62
C LEU A 188 3.33 4.70 -2.10
N TYR A 189 3.01 3.72 -1.26
CA TYR A 189 2.08 2.63 -1.56
C TYR A 189 0.62 2.93 -1.23
N THR A 190 0.32 4.16 -0.75
CA THR A 190 -1.06 4.65 -0.59
C THR A 190 -1.65 4.98 -1.95
#